data_AF-A0A645JBN3-F1
#
_entry.id   AF-A0A645JBN3-F1
#
_cell.length_a   1.000
_cell.length_b   1.000
_cell.length_c   1.000
_cell.angle_alpha   90.00
_cell.angle_beta   90.00
_cell.angle_gamma   90.00
#
_symmetry.space_group_name_H-M   'P 1'
#
loop_
_entity.id
_entity.type
_entity.pdbx_description
1 polymer ?
#
loop_
_entity_poly.entity_id
_entity_poly.type
_entity_poly.pdbx_seq_one_letter_code
_entity_poly.pdbx_strand_id
1 'polypeptide(L)'
;MVEAVAKKYHIDLDAPVNTLKDEQVKVILYGTQGEAIDIKMEGRNERQTSFQAAFEGVIPNLERRYRETNSEYIRNKIPSS
;
A
#
# COMPACT_ATOMS: atom_id res chain seq x y z
N MET A 1 1.85 5.87 -4.02
CA MET A 1 0.75 5.75 -3.04
C MET A 1 1.33 5.62 -1.63
N VAL A 2 2.11 4.57 -1.32
CA VAL A 2 2.81 4.43 -0.01
C VAL A 2 3.57 5.68 0.41
N GLU A 3 4.41 6.25 -0.45
CA GLU A 3 5.18 7.47 -0.14
C GLU A 3 4.29 8.66 0.21
N ALA A 4 3.13 8.77 -0.43
CA ALA A 4 2.23 9.89 -0.24
C ALA A 4 1.37 9.71 1.04
N VAL A 5 1.04 8.47 1.40
CA VAL A 5 0.51 8.13 2.73
C VAL A 5 1.56 8.44 3.79
N ALA A 6 2.79 7.99 3.59
CA ALA A 6 3.89 8.22 4.52
C ALA A 6 4.12 9.73 4.75
N LYS A 7 4.17 10.52 3.68
CA LYS A 7 4.30 11.99 3.75
C LYS A 7 3.13 12.62 4.53
N LYS A 8 1.89 12.13 4.35
CA LYS A 8 0.72 12.63 5.07
C LYS A 8 0.71 12.28 6.56
N TYR A 9 1.09 11.06 6.90
CA TYR A 9 1.15 10.59 8.29
C TYR A 9 2.48 10.90 8.97
N HIS A 10 3.35 11.68 8.31
CA HIS A 10 4.71 12.01 8.77
C HIS A 10 5.46 10.74 9.17
N ILE A 11 5.37 9.72 8.33
CA ILE A 11 6.07 8.44 8.49
C ILE A 11 7.35 8.51 7.69
N ASP A 12 8.48 8.44 8.38
CA ASP A 12 9.76 8.23 7.74
C ASP A 12 9.85 6.78 7.27
N LEU A 13 9.85 6.58 5.95
CA LEU A 13 10.03 5.25 5.33
C LEU A 13 11.47 4.74 5.46
N ASP A 14 12.41 5.65 5.71
CA ASP A 14 13.82 5.32 5.94
C ASP A 14 14.13 5.07 7.43
N ALA A 15 13.23 5.49 8.32
CA ALA A 15 13.40 5.28 9.75
C ALA A 15 13.15 3.81 10.13
N PRO A 16 13.85 3.29 11.16
CA PRO A 16 13.58 1.95 11.69
C PRO A 16 12.12 1.85 12.14
N VAL A 17 11.44 0.75 11.80
CA VAL A 17 10.05 0.49 12.25
C VAL A 17 9.88 0.65 13.76
N ASN A 18 10.91 0.33 14.55
CA ASN A 18 10.89 0.45 16.00
C ASN A 18 10.83 1.91 16.53
N THR A 19 11.10 2.90 15.67
CA THR A 19 10.98 4.33 16.01
C THR A 19 9.63 4.93 15.61
N LEU A 20 8.84 4.19 14.83
CA LEU A 20 7.51 4.62 14.40
C LEU A 20 6.48 4.28 15.48
N LYS A 21 5.42 5.08 15.58
CA LYS A 21 4.29 4.75 16.46
C LYS A 21 3.58 3.49 15.95
N ASP A 22 3.06 2.67 16.86
CA ASP A 22 2.29 1.47 16.52
C ASP A 22 1.15 1.76 15.52
N GLU A 23 0.50 2.91 15.64
CA GLU A 23 -0.56 3.34 14.72
C GLU A 23 -0.04 3.57 13.29
N GLN A 24 1.13 4.18 13.14
CA GLN A 24 1.76 4.42 11.83
C GLN A 24 2.16 3.10 11.17
N VAL A 25 2.75 2.18 11.96
CA VAL A 25 3.14 0.84 11.49
C VAL A 25 1.90 0.05 11.06
N LYS A 26 0.81 0.09 11.85
CA LYS A 26 -0.45 -0.56 11.48
C LYS A 26 -1.03 -0.02 10.18
N VAL A 27 -1.03 1.30 9.98
CA VAL A 27 -1.52 1.92 8.73
C VAL A 27 -0.69 1.46 7.52
N ILE A 28 0.64 1.31 7.66
CA ILE A 28 1.47 0.80 6.57
C ILE A 28 1.22 -0.70 6.31
N LEU A 29 1.18 -1.51 7.36
CA LEU A 29 1.06 -2.97 7.23
C LEU A 29 -0.33 -3.39 6.78
N TYR A 30 -1.36 -2.90 7.45
CA TYR A 30 -2.77 -3.31 7.27
C TYR A 30 -3.60 -2.30 6.49
N GLY A 31 -3.00 -1.17 6.11
CA GLY A 31 -3.70 -0.13 5.38
C GLY A 31 -4.61 0.71 6.26
N THR A 32 -5.47 1.48 5.61
CA THR A 32 -6.49 2.32 6.25
C THR A 32 -7.82 1.58 6.43
N GLN A 33 -7.83 0.24 6.25
CA GLN A 33 -9.02 -0.61 6.38
C GLN A 33 -10.24 -0.12 5.54
N GLY A 34 -9.98 0.53 4.40
CA GLY A 34 -11.02 1.08 3.53
C GLY A 34 -11.32 2.56 3.78
N GLU A 35 -10.71 3.19 4.79
CA GLU A 35 -10.81 4.64 4.98
C GLU A 35 -10.06 5.37 3.86
N ALA A 36 -10.78 6.23 3.14
CA ALA A 36 -10.21 7.03 2.06
C ALA A 36 -9.37 8.16 2.65
N ILE A 37 -8.07 8.13 2.39
CA ILE A 37 -7.15 9.18 2.83
C ILE A 37 -6.92 10.17 1.70
N ASP A 38 -7.06 11.45 2.02
CA ASP A 38 -6.72 12.54 1.09
C ASP A 38 -5.21 12.57 0.84
N ILE A 39 -4.76 12.12 -0.32
CA ILE A 39 -3.35 12.07 -0.70
C ILE A 39 -3.04 13.29 -1.56
N LYS A 40 -2.06 14.09 -1.12
CA LYS A 40 -1.52 15.21 -1.91
C LYS A 40 -0.25 14.76 -2.61
N MET A 41 -0.30 14.68 -3.94
CA MET A 41 0.87 14.42 -4.77
C MET A 41 1.28 15.69 -5.50
N GLU A 42 2.55 16.05 -5.37
CA GLU A 42 3.17 17.09 -6.19
C GLU A 42 3.51 16.48 -7.55
N GLY A 43 2.77 16.89 -8.59
CA GLY A 43 3.07 16.50 -9.96
C GLY A 43 4.32 17.22 -10.47
N ARG A 44 4.91 16.71 -11.57
CA ARG A 44 6.14 17.27 -12.20
C ARG A 44 6.04 18.73 -12.67
N ASN A 45 4.88 19.36 -12.61
CA ASN A 45 4.58 20.65 -13.23
C ASN A 45 4.03 21.68 -12.23
N GLU A 46 4.45 21.59 -10.95
CA GLU A 46 3.95 22.41 -9.82
C GLU A 46 2.44 22.26 -9.52
N ARG A 47 1.74 21.40 -10.27
CA ARG A 47 0.35 21.03 -9.99
C ARG A 47 0.29 20.08 -8.81
N GLN A 48 -0.21 20.57 -7.69
CA GLN A 48 -0.64 19.74 -6.58
C GLN A 48 -1.96 19.06 -6.96
N THR A 49 -1.93 17.74 -7.09
CA THR A 49 -3.14 16.94 -7.27
C THR A 49 -3.45 16.26 -5.94
N SER A 50 -4.59 16.62 -5.35
CA SER A 50 -5.18 15.90 -4.22
C SER A 50 -6.17 14.87 -4.74
N PHE A 51 -6.04 13.62 -4.32
CA PHE A 51 -7.02 12.59 -4.58
C PHE A 51 -7.24 11.74 -3.34
N GLN A 52 -8.45 11.25 -3.18
CA GLN A 52 -8.78 10.33 -2.10
C GLN A 52 -8.56 8.90 -2.57
N ALA A 53 -7.73 8.14 -1.85
CA ALA A 53 -7.55 6.73 -2.09
C ALA A 53 -7.54 5.98 -0.75
N ALA A 54 -8.18 4.81 -0.72
CA ALA A 54 -7.99 3.88 0.38
C ALA A 54 -6.66 3.16 0.20
N PHE A 55 -5.85 3.11 1.24
CA PHE A 55 -4.61 2.35 1.21
C PHE A 55 -4.91 0.95 1.73
N GLU A 56 -4.75 -0.07 0.88
CA GLU A 56 -5.04 -1.47 1.22
C GLU A 56 -4.10 -2.00 2.29
N GLY A 57 -2.84 -1.56 2.31
CA GLY A 57 -1.80 -2.08 3.20
C GLY A 57 -0.81 -3.00 2.48
N VAL A 58 0.40 -3.12 3.03
CA VAL A 58 1.45 -3.96 2.45
C VAL A 58 1.13 -5.46 2.59
N ILE A 59 0.62 -5.88 3.75
CA ILE A 59 0.26 -7.28 4.04
C ILE A 59 -0.83 -7.79 3.08
N PRO A 60 -2.03 -7.18 3.00
CA PRO A 60 -3.08 -7.66 2.10
C PRO A 60 -2.67 -7.58 0.62
N ASN A 61 -1.85 -6.59 0.24
CA ASN A 61 -1.34 -6.52 -1.14
C ASN A 61 -0.42 -7.70 -1.46
N LEU A 62 0.47 -8.07 -0.54
CA LEU A 62 1.34 -9.24 -0.66
C LEU A 62 0.54 -10.54 -0.63
N GLU A 63 -0.42 -10.68 0.27
CA GLU A 63 -1.28 -11.88 0.34
C GLU A 63 -2.09 -12.07 -0.94
N ARG A 64 -2.67 -10.99 -1.49
CA ARG A 64 -3.42 -11.04 -2.75
C ARG A 64 -2.51 -11.46 -3.90
N ARG A 65 -1.34 -10.83 -4.05
CA ARG A 65 -0.36 -11.22 -5.08
C ARG A 65 0.10 -12.66 -4.91
N TYR A 66 0.39 -13.08 -3.68
CA TYR A 66 0.82 -14.45 -3.40
C TYR A 66 -0.25 -15.47 -3.80
N ARG A 67 -1.52 -15.22 -3.43
CA ARG A 67 -2.67 -16.07 -3.82
C ARG A 67 -2.90 -16.07 -5.33
N GLU A 68 -2.84 -14.91 -5.98
CA GLU A 68 -2.97 -14.81 -7.44
C GLU A 68 -1.85 -15.56 -8.15
N THR A 69 -0.59 -15.34 -7.78
CA THR A 69 0.55 -16.03 -8.41
C THR A 69 0.50 -17.54 -8.18
N ASN A 70 0.14 -17.99 -6.98
CA ASN A 70 -0.02 -19.43 -6.72
C ASN A 70 -1.16 -20.02 -7.58
N SER A 71 -2.26 -19.28 -7.72
CA SER A 71 -3.39 -19.66 -8.57
C SER A 71 -3.01 -19.67 -10.05
N GLU A 72 -2.27 -18.68 -10.55
CA GLU A 72 -1.75 -18.65 -11.94
C GLU A 72 -0.77 -19.78 -12.23
N TYR A 73 0.11 -20.11 -11.27
CA TYR A 73 1.02 -21.24 -11.38
C TYR A 73 0.28 -22.57 -11.45
N ILE A 74 -0.70 -22.79 -10.55
CA ILE A 74 -1.53 -24.00 -10.53
C ILE A 74 -2.41 -24.08 -11.79
N ARG A 75 -3.00 -22.96 -12.23
CA ARG A 75 -3.85 -22.89 -13.42
C ARG A 75 -3.08 -23.16 -14.71
N ASN A 76 -1.82 -22.71 -14.83
CA ASN A 76 -0.95 -23.08 -15.95
C ASN A 76 -0.49 -24.55 -15.91
N LYS A 77 -0.44 -25.15 -14.71
CA LYS A 77 0.01 -26.54 -14.52
C LYS A 77 -1.10 -27.57 -14.72
N ILE A 78 -2.36 -27.16 -14.86
CA ILE A 78 -3.45 -28.03 -15.31
C ILE A 78 -3.59 -27.77 -16.82
N PRO A 79 -2.82 -28.45 -17.69
CA PRO A 79 -3.17 -28.50 -19.10
C PRO A 79 -4.52 -29.20 -19.17
N SER A 80 -5.53 -28.45 -19.58
CA SER A 80 -6.83 -28.99 -19.98
C SER A 80 -6.58 -30.15 -20.95
N SER A 81 -6.71 -31.38 -20.47
CA SER A 81 -6.80 -32.59 -21.32
C SER A 81 -8.21 -32.74 -21.85
#